data_AF-A0A0K0D4M2-F1
#
_entry.id   AF-A0A0K0D4M2-F1
#
_cell.length_a   1.000
_cell.length_b   1.000
_cell.length_c   1.000
_cell.angle_alpha   90.00
_cell.angle_beta   90.00
_cell.angle_gamma   90.00
#
_symmetry.space_group_name_H-M   'P 1'
#
loop_
_entity.id
_entity.type
_entity.pdbx_description
1 polymer ?
#
loop_
_entity_poly.entity_id
_entity_poly.type
_entity_poly.pdbx_seq_one_letter_code
_entity_poly.pdbx_strand_id
1 'polypeptide(L)'
;MVNSARFDYAPPYQTTSGASSVENIDPSNIYEINRQVNTLIMSLRHDDPEVRRKAANSVQSMARQRLLAMVSNHATLRELICHFLQFVLEHTIEQNITQLMQSIFNILNCRTCFVVMQDRYIQQILVHIIAKYLLPDHPFTAWTVIAFTAILRKKDLRTFRRMCRNEYFVHQLMVILASTSTSHKSLIIDSIRMLITRNLPLKEYFVRSKGMAKLLEFMSCEHEEKVLRSSATTLLTLISTESAKYGIEFVRLEGVQQTFSCTYKPVKGVTFYFSQFNICSPVSLD
;
A
#
# COMPACT_ATOMS: atom_id res chain seq x y z
N MET A 1 18.64 -68.05 -18.49
CA MET A 1 19.05 -66.86 -19.28
C MET A 1 17.79 -66.03 -19.52
N VAL A 2 17.49 -65.04 -18.68
CA VAL A 2 17.74 -63.59 -18.93
C VAL A 2 17.01 -63.18 -20.23
N ASN A 3 15.85 -62.52 -20.23
CA ASN A 3 15.62 -61.13 -19.80
C ASN A 3 14.13 -60.88 -19.49
N SER A 4 13.84 -60.43 -18.27
CA SER A 4 12.58 -59.78 -17.90
C SER A 4 12.63 -58.29 -18.29
N ALA A 5 11.58 -57.83 -18.95
CA ALA A 5 11.39 -56.44 -19.32
C ALA A 5 11.40 -55.55 -18.06
N ARG A 6 12.32 -54.58 -18.02
CA ARG A 6 12.34 -53.52 -17.00
C ARG A 6 11.18 -52.57 -17.31
N PHE A 7 10.20 -52.55 -16.41
CA PHE A 7 9.28 -51.42 -16.29
C PHE A 7 10.08 -50.24 -15.71
N ASP A 8 10.22 -49.17 -16.48
CA ASP A 8 10.72 -47.90 -16.00
C ASP A 8 9.73 -47.32 -14.98
N TYR A 9 10.09 -47.42 -13.69
CA TYR A 9 9.42 -46.68 -12.63
C TYR A 9 9.85 -45.21 -12.72
N ALA A 10 8.93 -44.34 -13.12
CA ALA A 10 9.06 -42.90 -12.91
C ALA A 10 9.12 -42.62 -11.39
N PRO A 11 10.07 -41.79 -10.90
CA PRO A 11 10.13 -41.49 -9.47
C PRO A 11 8.92 -40.62 -9.06
N PRO A 12 8.39 -40.82 -7.84
CA PRO A 12 7.25 -40.07 -7.35
C PRO A 12 7.62 -38.60 -7.16
N TYR A 13 6.70 -37.74 -7.58
CA TYR A 13 6.68 -36.29 -7.38
C TYR A 13 7.31 -35.88 -6.04
N GLN A 14 8.44 -35.18 -6.11
CA GLN A 14 8.94 -34.40 -4.98
C GLN A 14 7.91 -33.31 -4.67
N THR A 15 7.19 -33.50 -3.56
CA THR A 15 6.56 -32.41 -2.83
C THR A 15 7.67 -31.46 -2.37
N THR A 16 7.79 -30.32 -3.02
CA THR A 16 8.65 -29.22 -2.53
C THR A 16 8.00 -28.64 -1.28
N SER A 17 8.33 -29.23 -0.14
CA SER A 17 8.10 -28.68 1.19
C SER A 17 8.76 -27.31 1.27
N GLY A 18 7.95 -26.25 1.24
CA GLY A 18 8.36 -24.87 1.48
C GLY A 18 8.68 -24.61 2.95
N ALA A 19 9.60 -25.38 3.52
CA ALA A 19 10.11 -25.21 4.87
C ALA A 19 11.62 -25.46 4.87
N SER A 20 12.40 -24.37 4.78
CA SER A 20 13.76 -24.22 5.30
C SER A 20 14.52 -23.17 4.48
N SER A 21 14.56 -21.94 4.97
CA SER A 21 15.57 -20.95 4.57
C SER A 21 16.13 -20.21 5.79
N VAL A 22 16.02 -20.83 6.97
CA VAL A 22 16.47 -20.27 8.25
C VAL A 22 17.51 -21.17 8.95
N GLU A 23 17.82 -22.35 8.42
CA GLU A 23 18.60 -23.36 9.15
C GLU A 23 20.14 -23.19 9.13
N ASN A 24 20.70 -22.14 8.53
CA ASN A 24 22.16 -21.92 8.54
C ASN A 24 22.54 -20.44 8.73
N ILE A 25 21.99 -19.76 9.74
CA ILE A 25 22.46 -18.43 10.13
C ILE A 25 23.47 -18.60 11.28
N ASP A 26 24.73 -18.23 11.04
CA ASP A 26 25.77 -18.24 12.06
C ASP A 26 25.37 -17.36 13.27
N PRO A 27 25.35 -17.91 14.50
CA PRO A 27 25.10 -17.14 15.72
C PRO A 27 26.00 -15.91 15.88
N SER A 28 27.21 -15.92 15.33
CA SER A 28 28.14 -14.78 15.33
C SER A 28 27.55 -13.57 14.58
N ASN A 29 26.94 -13.81 13.42
CA ASN A 29 26.28 -12.78 12.60
C ASN A 29 25.11 -12.13 13.34
N ILE A 30 24.36 -12.90 14.15
CA ILE A 30 23.24 -12.36 14.94
C ILE A 30 23.76 -11.44 16.06
N TYR A 31 24.87 -11.79 16.70
CA TYR A 31 25.48 -10.96 17.73
C TYR A 31 25.99 -9.63 17.13
N GLU A 32 26.67 -9.69 15.99
CA GLU A 32 27.17 -8.50 15.30
C GLU A 32 26.04 -7.57 14.86
N ILE A 33 24.96 -8.11 14.30
CA ILE A 33 23.78 -7.32 13.91
C ILE A 33 23.17 -6.62 15.13
N ASN A 34 23.00 -7.32 16.26
CA ASN A 34 22.46 -6.70 17.48
C ASN A 34 23.38 -5.59 18.03
N ARG A 35 24.71 -5.78 17.98
CA ARG A 35 25.68 -4.74 18.36
C ARG A 35 25.60 -3.53 17.42
N GLN A 36 25.46 -3.77 16.12
CA GLN A 36 25.29 -2.73 15.12
C GLN A 36 24.01 -1.91 15.38
N VAL A 37 22.90 -2.57 15.69
CA VAL A 37 21.63 -1.91 16.02
C VAL A 37 21.77 -0.94 17.20
N ASN A 38 22.39 -1.38 18.30
CA ASN A 38 22.62 -0.51 19.46
C ASN A 38 23.47 0.72 19.12
N THR A 39 24.50 0.52 18.30
CA THR A 39 25.35 1.62 17.81
C THR A 39 24.55 2.61 16.96
N LEU A 40 23.67 2.10 16.08
CA LEU A 40 22.81 2.94 15.24
C LEU A 40 21.79 3.74 16.04
N ILE A 41 21.24 3.18 17.12
CA ILE A 41 20.33 3.90 18.03
C ILE A 41 21.04 5.12 18.62
N MET A 42 22.26 4.94 19.15
CA MET A 42 23.03 6.05 19.72
C MET A 42 23.37 7.10 18.66
N SER A 43 23.79 6.67 17.47
CA SER A 43 24.12 7.58 16.37
C SER A 43 22.92 8.36 15.82
N LEU A 44 21.71 7.79 15.83
CA LEU A 44 20.49 8.50 15.41
C LEU A 44 20.04 9.58 16.40
N ARG A 45 20.46 9.46 17.67
CA ARG A 45 20.21 10.40 18.77
C ARG A 45 21.31 11.45 18.93
N HIS A 46 22.36 11.37 18.12
CA HIS A 46 23.52 12.25 18.20
C HIS A 46 23.15 13.68 17.78
N ASP A 47 23.77 14.71 18.37
CA ASP A 47 23.44 16.11 18.08
C ASP A 47 23.88 16.53 16.66
N ASP A 48 24.99 15.98 16.16
CA ASP A 48 25.50 16.22 14.81
C ASP A 48 24.58 15.60 13.71
N PRO A 49 23.96 16.41 12.83
CA PRO A 49 23.14 15.94 11.73
C PRO A 49 23.85 14.98 10.77
N GLU A 50 25.17 15.12 10.59
CA GLU A 50 25.98 14.28 9.72
C GLU A 50 26.02 12.83 10.22
N VAL A 51 26.23 12.67 11.53
CA VAL A 51 26.26 11.37 12.21
C VAL A 51 24.88 10.71 12.11
N ARG A 52 23.82 11.46 12.40
CA ARG A 52 22.43 10.97 12.26
C ARG A 52 22.14 10.52 10.83
N ARG A 53 22.57 11.29 9.83
CA ARG A 53 22.37 10.96 8.41
C ARG A 53 23.11 9.69 8.00
N LYS A 54 24.37 9.52 8.41
CA LYS A 54 25.13 8.28 8.16
C LYS A 54 24.44 7.08 8.80
N ALA A 55 23.97 7.22 10.04
CA ALA A 55 23.23 6.17 10.73
C ALA A 55 21.91 5.83 10.03
N ALA A 56 21.16 6.84 9.58
CA ALA A 56 19.94 6.62 8.80
C ALA A 56 20.23 5.86 7.49
N ASN A 57 21.29 6.21 6.76
CA ASN A 57 21.70 5.48 5.56
C ASN A 57 22.07 4.01 5.85
N SER A 58 22.70 3.74 6.99
CA SER A 58 22.95 2.36 7.44
C SER A 58 21.66 1.60 7.73
N VAL A 59 20.68 2.23 8.39
CA VAL A 59 19.35 1.61 8.61
C VAL A 59 18.65 1.33 7.28
N GLN A 60 18.72 2.24 6.31
CA GLN A 60 18.18 2.01 4.96
C GLN A 60 18.83 0.80 4.29
N SER A 61 20.16 0.69 4.39
CA SER A 61 20.91 -0.45 3.86
C SER A 61 20.48 -1.76 4.52
N MET A 62 20.35 -1.79 5.85
CA MET A 62 19.87 -2.95 6.59
C MET A 62 18.44 -3.34 6.18
N ALA A 63 17.54 -2.36 6.00
CA ALA A 63 16.18 -2.61 5.55
C ALA A 63 16.14 -3.19 4.14
N ARG A 64 16.96 -2.66 3.21
CA ARG A 64 17.10 -3.15 1.84
C ARG A 64 17.64 -4.58 1.79
N GLN A 65 18.64 -4.88 2.62
CA GLN A 65 19.28 -6.20 2.71
C GLN A 65 18.51 -7.19 3.59
N ARG A 66 17.37 -6.78 4.16
CA ARG A 66 16.52 -7.58 5.08
C ARG A 66 17.23 -8.02 6.38
N LEU A 67 18.34 -7.37 6.75
CA LEU A 67 19.08 -7.66 7.97
C LEU A 67 18.28 -7.38 9.25
N LEU A 68 17.33 -6.45 9.19
CA LEU A 68 16.42 -6.16 10.30
C LEU A 68 15.57 -7.38 10.72
N ALA A 69 15.41 -8.37 9.85
CA ALA A 69 14.70 -9.61 10.19
C ALA A 69 15.46 -10.47 11.23
N MET A 70 16.78 -10.30 11.31
CA MET A 70 17.67 -11.08 12.18
C MET A 70 17.83 -10.47 13.58
N VAL A 71 17.25 -9.29 13.83
CA VAL A 71 17.28 -8.64 15.14
C VAL A 71 16.35 -9.39 16.10
N SER A 72 16.93 -10.00 17.13
CA SER A 72 16.20 -10.85 18.08
C SER A 72 15.48 -10.05 19.16
N ASN A 73 16.01 -8.89 19.56
CA ASN A 73 15.39 -8.05 20.58
C ASN A 73 14.39 -7.06 19.95
N HIS A 74 13.10 -7.34 20.12
CA HIS A 74 12.02 -6.48 19.63
C HIS A 74 11.97 -5.09 20.29
N ALA A 75 12.40 -4.95 21.54
CA ALA A 75 12.42 -3.64 22.22
C ALA A 75 13.50 -2.74 21.61
N THR A 76 14.69 -3.28 21.36
CA THR A 76 15.78 -2.58 20.69
C THR A 76 15.41 -2.26 19.24
N LEU A 77 14.80 -3.22 18.51
CA LEU A 77 14.32 -2.97 17.15
C LEU A 77 13.25 -1.85 17.11
N ARG A 78 12.38 -1.79 18.13
CA ARG A 78 11.40 -0.72 18.31
C ARG A 78 12.05 0.64 18.50
N GLU A 79 13.06 0.73 19.35
CA GLU A 79 13.79 1.98 19.56
C GLU A 79 14.50 2.44 18.28
N LEU A 80 15.17 1.53 17.56
CA LEU A 80 15.80 1.83 16.28
C LEU A 80 14.82 2.37 15.24
N ILE A 81 13.70 1.65 15.02
CA ILE A 81 12.67 2.05 14.04
C ILE A 81 12.07 3.39 14.45
N CYS A 82 11.81 3.60 15.75
CA CYS A 82 11.26 4.85 16.27
C CYS A 82 12.18 6.04 15.93
N HIS A 83 13.46 5.97 16.29
CA HIS A 83 14.41 7.05 16.01
C HIS A 83 14.67 7.25 14.52
N PHE A 84 14.69 6.17 13.74
CA PHE A 84 14.78 6.27 12.29
C PHE A 84 13.58 7.03 11.70
N LEU A 85 12.36 6.69 12.10
CA LEU A 85 11.16 7.37 11.60
C LEU A 85 11.09 8.84 12.08
N GLN A 86 11.48 9.12 13.32
CA GLN A 86 11.62 10.51 13.81
C GLN A 86 12.61 11.30 12.95
N PHE A 87 13.77 10.71 12.63
CA PHE A 87 14.74 11.32 11.72
C PHE A 87 14.12 11.63 10.34
N VAL A 88 13.34 10.70 9.75
CA VAL A 88 12.64 10.94 8.47
C VAL A 88 11.62 12.07 8.57
N LEU A 89 10.92 12.17 9.70
CA LEU A 89 9.94 13.22 9.94
C LEU A 89 10.59 14.60 10.08
N GLU A 90 11.71 14.68 10.80
CA GLU A 90 12.44 15.93 11.05
C GLU A 90 13.22 16.41 9.82
N HIS A 91 13.80 15.51 9.03
CA HIS A 91 14.59 15.88 7.87
C HIS A 91 13.76 16.60 6.80
N THR A 92 14.33 17.65 6.22
CA THR A 92 13.69 18.48 5.17
C THR A 92 14.41 18.40 3.83
N ILE A 93 15.54 17.69 3.73
CA ILE A 93 16.37 17.68 2.54
C ILE A 93 15.76 16.74 1.48
N GLU A 94 15.28 17.34 0.39
CA GLU A 94 14.54 16.67 -0.69
C GLU A 94 15.30 15.53 -1.37
N GLN A 95 16.64 15.60 -1.41
CA GLN A 95 17.47 14.72 -2.24
C GLN A 95 17.41 13.22 -1.87
N ASN A 96 16.96 12.85 -0.66
CA ASN A 96 16.91 11.45 -0.22
C ASN A 96 15.52 10.94 0.22
N ILE A 97 14.46 11.76 0.11
CA ILE A 97 13.12 11.37 0.61
C ILE A 97 12.62 10.10 -0.07
N THR A 98 12.89 9.94 -1.37
CA THR A 98 12.54 8.73 -2.12
C THR A 98 13.12 7.45 -1.51
N GLN A 99 14.40 7.48 -1.13
CA GLN A 99 15.09 6.33 -0.52
C GLN A 99 14.59 6.07 0.90
N LEU A 100 14.26 7.12 1.65
CA LEU A 100 13.65 7.02 2.97
C LEU A 100 12.25 6.38 2.90
N MET A 101 11.42 6.78 1.95
CA MET A 101 10.09 6.18 1.72
C MET A 101 10.18 4.72 1.29
N GLN A 102 11.12 4.40 0.41
CA GLN A 102 11.40 3.02 0.03
C GLN A 102 11.84 2.18 1.23
N SER A 103 12.61 2.77 2.15
CA SER A 103 13.06 2.09 3.37
C SER A 103 11.90 1.83 4.33
N ILE A 104 10.97 2.78 4.49
CA ILE A 104 9.73 2.57 5.23
C ILE A 104 8.94 1.40 4.62
N PHE A 105 8.81 1.36 3.29
CA PHE A 105 8.16 0.25 2.60
C PHE A 105 8.85 -1.10 2.85
N ASN A 106 10.18 -1.15 2.83
CA ASN A 106 10.94 -2.37 3.12
C ASN A 106 10.74 -2.83 4.57
N ILE A 107 10.77 -1.90 5.53
CA ILE A 107 10.52 -2.17 6.96
C ILE A 107 9.10 -2.74 7.15
N LEU A 108 8.09 -2.18 6.49
CA LEU A 108 6.70 -2.67 6.55
C LEU A 108 6.51 -4.08 6.01
N ASN A 109 7.38 -4.52 5.10
CA ASN A 109 7.34 -5.86 4.51
C ASN A 109 8.24 -6.86 5.25
N CYS A 110 9.02 -6.42 6.24
CA CYS A 110 9.76 -7.30 7.13
C CYS A 110 8.85 -7.79 8.27
N ARG A 111 8.68 -9.11 8.41
CA ARG A 111 7.79 -9.71 9.44
C ARG A 111 8.20 -9.33 10.87
N THR A 112 9.49 -9.36 11.17
CA THR A 112 10.03 -8.98 12.49
C THR A 112 9.76 -7.51 12.82
N CYS A 113 9.97 -6.63 11.82
CA CYS A 113 9.65 -5.21 11.97
C CYS A 113 8.14 -4.97 12.09
N PHE A 114 7.30 -5.75 11.40
CA PHE A 114 5.85 -5.53 11.42
C PHE A 114 5.26 -5.63 12.83
N VAL A 115 5.77 -6.53 13.68
CA VAL A 115 5.35 -6.63 15.10
C VAL A 115 5.55 -5.29 15.80
N VAL A 116 6.72 -4.68 15.59
CA VAL A 116 7.09 -3.38 16.16
C VAL A 116 6.24 -2.24 15.57
N MET A 117 5.90 -2.30 14.28
CA MET A 117 5.09 -1.29 13.60
C MET A 117 3.65 -1.20 14.14
N GLN A 118 3.18 -2.18 14.91
CA GLN A 118 1.89 -2.15 15.57
C GLN A 118 1.86 -1.20 16.79
N ASP A 119 3.01 -0.72 17.25
CA ASP A 119 3.10 0.28 18.30
C ASP A 119 2.34 1.57 17.93
N ARG A 120 1.58 2.12 18.90
CA ARG A 120 0.72 3.28 18.68
C ARG A 120 1.52 4.54 18.32
N TYR A 121 2.66 4.74 18.97
CA TYR A 121 3.51 5.92 18.76
C TYR A 121 4.21 5.85 17.40
N ILE A 122 4.71 4.67 17.01
CA ILE A 122 5.25 4.45 15.65
C ILE A 122 4.18 4.74 14.59
N GLN A 123 2.95 4.24 14.78
CA GLN A 123 1.85 4.54 13.85
C GLN A 123 1.53 6.04 13.78
N GLN A 124 1.64 6.78 14.88
CA GLN A 124 1.49 8.25 14.87
C GLN A 124 2.59 8.91 14.04
N ILE A 125 3.86 8.55 14.24
CA ILE A 125 4.97 9.12 13.45
C ILE A 125 4.75 8.84 11.96
N LEU A 126 4.35 7.62 11.59
CA LEU A 126 4.06 7.26 10.19
C LEU A 126 2.98 8.15 9.58
N VAL A 127 1.91 8.47 10.33
CA VAL A 127 0.87 9.38 9.81
C VAL A 127 1.43 10.76 9.51
N HIS A 128 2.28 11.30 10.38
CA HIS A 128 2.91 12.61 10.16
C HIS A 128 3.87 12.58 8.97
N ILE A 129 4.66 11.50 8.82
CA ILE A 129 5.53 11.31 7.65
C ILE A 129 4.69 11.30 6.37
N ILE A 130 3.65 10.46 6.30
CA ILE A 130 2.80 10.40 5.10
C ILE A 130 2.13 11.75 4.86
N ALA A 131 1.57 12.41 5.89
CA ALA A 131 0.94 13.71 5.73
C ALA A 131 1.90 14.77 5.18
N LYS A 132 3.18 14.74 5.60
CA LYS A 132 4.23 15.67 5.16
C LYS A 132 4.62 15.48 3.69
N TYR A 133 4.65 14.24 3.21
CA TYR A 133 5.22 13.92 1.89
C TYR A 133 4.19 13.45 0.84
N LEU A 134 2.92 13.31 1.21
CA LEU A 134 1.84 13.00 0.27
C LEU A 134 1.42 14.28 -0.48
N LEU A 135 2.32 14.74 -1.35
CA LEU A 135 2.19 15.98 -2.12
C LEU A 135 2.11 15.67 -3.63
N PRO A 136 1.41 16.46 -4.44
CA PRO A 136 1.39 16.30 -5.90
C PRO A 136 2.72 16.70 -6.55
N ASP A 137 3.01 16.13 -7.72
CA ASP A 137 4.11 16.56 -8.61
C ASP A 137 5.53 16.59 -8.01
N HIS A 138 5.79 15.83 -6.93
CA HIS A 138 7.13 15.66 -6.36
C HIS A 138 7.76 14.31 -6.74
N PRO A 139 9.11 14.22 -6.85
CA PRO A 139 9.81 12.96 -7.17
C PRO A 139 9.54 11.81 -6.18
N PHE A 140 9.25 12.14 -4.92
CA PHE A 140 8.97 11.16 -3.86
C PHE A 140 7.49 10.76 -3.75
N THR A 141 6.58 11.39 -4.50
CA THR A 141 5.13 11.14 -4.40
C THR A 141 4.78 9.69 -4.70
N ALA A 142 5.38 9.10 -5.75
CA ALA A 142 5.15 7.71 -6.13
C ALA A 142 5.43 6.74 -4.98
N TRP A 143 6.60 6.87 -4.35
CA TRP A 143 6.99 6.03 -3.21
C TRP A 143 6.16 6.31 -1.95
N THR A 144 5.74 7.56 -1.75
CA THR A 144 4.85 7.92 -0.64
C THR A 144 3.48 7.27 -0.81
N VAL A 145 2.92 7.27 -2.04
CA VAL A 145 1.66 6.57 -2.36
C VAL A 145 1.83 5.06 -2.15
N ILE A 146 2.91 4.46 -2.65
CA ILE A 146 3.18 3.01 -2.47
C ILE A 146 3.24 2.66 -0.97
N ALA A 147 4.02 3.41 -0.19
CA ALA A 147 4.14 3.20 1.24
C ALA A 147 2.79 3.37 1.94
N PHE A 148 2.06 4.45 1.62
CA PHE A 148 0.75 4.73 2.19
C PHE A 148 -0.26 3.60 1.92
N THR A 149 -0.40 3.19 0.66
CA THR A 149 -1.30 2.09 0.28
C THR A 149 -0.89 0.78 0.96
N ALA A 150 0.42 0.50 1.06
CA ALA A 150 0.92 -0.68 1.75
C ALA A 150 0.54 -0.69 3.24
N ILE A 151 0.67 0.45 3.94
CA ILE A 151 0.27 0.59 5.35
C ILE A 151 -1.23 0.40 5.50
N LEU A 152 -2.04 1.05 4.66
CA LEU A 152 -3.51 0.94 4.71
C LEU A 152 -4.01 -0.50 4.56
N ARG A 153 -3.34 -1.31 3.72
CA ARG A 153 -3.67 -2.72 3.49
C ARG A 153 -3.41 -3.62 4.71
N LYS A 154 -2.56 -3.22 5.66
CA LYS A 154 -2.21 -4.04 6.85
C LYS A 154 -3.29 -3.93 7.93
N LYS A 155 -4.21 -4.91 8.01
CA LYS A 155 -5.35 -4.93 8.94
C LYS A 155 -4.99 -4.70 10.42
N ASP A 156 -3.77 -5.00 10.86
CA ASP A 156 -3.37 -4.80 12.27
C ASP A 156 -2.96 -3.36 12.60
N LEU A 157 -2.65 -2.53 11.58
CA LEU A 157 -2.33 -1.10 11.76
C LEU A 157 -3.60 -0.25 11.88
N ARG A 158 -4.43 -0.57 12.88
CA ARG A 158 -5.75 0.02 13.11
C ARG A 158 -5.67 1.51 13.48
N THR A 159 -4.70 1.89 14.30
CA THR A 159 -4.52 3.28 14.76
C THR A 159 -4.18 4.18 13.58
N PHE A 160 -3.23 3.76 12.74
CA PHE A 160 -2.85 4.47 11.51
C PHE A 160 -4.08 4.71 10.63
N ARG A 161 -4.84 3.65 10.31
CA ARG A 161 -6.05 3.79 9.49
C ARG A 161 -7.08 4.73 10.10
N ARG A 162 -7.28 4.68 11.42
CA ARG A 162 -8.23 5.57 12.11
C ARG A 162 -7.79 7.03 11.98
N MET A 163 -6.50 7.32 12.15
CA MET A 163 -5.96 8.67 12.03
C MET A 163 -6.02 9.20 10.60
N CYS A 164 -5.82 8.35 9.59
CA CYS A 164 -5.88 8.74 8.18
C CYS A 164 -7.30 8.86 7.61
N ARG A 165 -8.33 8.40 8.34
CA ARG A 165 -9.74 8.50 7.92
C ARG A 165 -10.29 9.89 8.20
N ASN A 166 -9.77 10.87 7.46
CA ASN A 166 -10.19 12.27 7.49
C ASN A 166 -10.19 12.86 6.06
N GLU A 167 -10.77 14.06 5.90
CA GLU A 167 -10.89 14.71 4.60
C GLU A 167 -9.52 15.08 4.00
N TYR A 168 -8.53 15.42 4.82
CA TYR A 168 -7.19 15.81 4.36
C TYR A 168 -6.56 14.76 3.45
N PHE A 169 -6.52 13.49 3.88
CA PHE A 169 -5.92 12.43 3.06
C PHE A 169 -6.71 12.15 1.79
N VAL A 170 -8.05 12.19 1.85
CA VAL A 170 -8.89 12.00 0.66
C VAL A 170 -8.65 13.15 -0.33
N HIS A 171 -8.57 14.38 0.15
CA HIS A 171 -8.29 15.57 -0.64
C HIS A 171 -6.91 15.47 -1.32
N GLN A 172 -5.85 15.19 -0.55
CA GLN A 172 -4.49 15.08 -1.11
C GLN A 172 -4.41 14.01 -2.20
N LEU A 173 -5.01 12.83 -1.96
CA LEU A 173 -5.07 11.78 -2.99
C LEU A 173 -5.82 12.23 -4.24
N MET A 174 -6.90 13.00 -4.10
CA MET A 174 -7.65 13.56 -5.24
C MET A 174 -6.84 14.59 -6.02
N VAL A 175 -6.09 15.45 -5.33
CA VAL A 175 -5.19 16.43 -5.97
C VAL A 175 -4.08 15.70 -6.73
N ILE A 176 -3.45 14.70 -6.12
CA ILE A 176 -2.44 13.87 -6.79
C ILE A 176 -3.05 13.17 -8.01
N LEU A 177 -4.25 12.60 -7.89
CA LEU A 177 -4.96 11.90 -8.97
C LEU A 177 -5.31 12.81 -10.17
N ALA A 178 -5.45 14.11 -9.92
CA ALA A 178 -5.71 15.11 -10.94
C ALA A 178 -4.44 15.65 -11.62
N SER A 179 -3.25 15.35 -11.09
CA SER A 179 -1.98 15.87 -11.63
C SER A 179 -1.63 15.25 -12.99
N THR A 180 -0.89 15.97 -13.83
CA THR A 180 -0.48 15.48 -15.16
C THR A 180 0.62 14.42 -15.06
N SER A 181 1.35 14.37 -13.95
CA SER A 181 2.46 13.44 -13.70
C SER A 181 2.03 12.14 -12.99
N THR A 182 0.73 11.92 -12.82
CA THR A 182 0.21 10.89 -11.91
C THR A 182 0.65 9.47 -12.29
N SER A 183 1.62 8.95 -11.54
CA SER A 183 1.95 7.52 -11.50
C SER A 183 1.12 6.80 -10.43
N HIS A 184 0.91 5.49 -10.59
CA HIS A 184 0.20 4.65 -9.61
C HIS A 184 -1.27 5.03 -9.32
N LYS A 185 -2.01 5.52 -10.33
CA LYS A 185 -3.45 5.87 -10.23
C LYS A 185 -4.27 4.79 -9.52
N SER A 186 -4.06 3.51 -9.84
CA SER A 186 -4.75 2.38 -9.21
C SER A 186 -4.53 2.30 -7.69
N LEU A 187 -3.31 2.58 -7.21
CA LEU A 187 -2.99 2.61 -5.76
C LEU A 187 -3.65 3.79 -5.07
N ILE A 188 -3.70 4.96 -5.72
CA ILE A 188 -4.37 6.15 -5.20
C ILE A 188 -5.86 5.88 -5.04
N ILE A 189 -6.51 5.33 -6.07
CA ILE A 189 -7.92 4.95 -6.05
C ILE A 189 -8.20 3.91 -4.96
N ASP A 190 -7.35 2.89 -4.83
CA ASP A 190 -7.45 1.89 -3.75
C ASP A 190 -7.32 2.52 -2.36
N SER A 191 -6.38 3.46 -2.17
CA SER A 191 -6.21 4.19 -0.91
C SER A 191 -7.47 4.97 -0.56
N ILE A 192 -8.02 5.73 -1.51
CA ILE A 192 -9.29 6.46 -1.34
C ILE A 192 -10.40 5.48 -0.94
N ARG A 193 -10.57 4.38 -1.68
CA ARG A 193 -11.57 3.35 -1.38
C ARG A 193 -11.46 2.85 0.06
N MET A 194 -10.26 2.52 0.53
CA MET A 194 -10.03 2.04 1.91
C MET A 194 -10.37 3.07 2.99
N LEU A 195 -10.20 4.36 2.70
CA LEU A 195 -10.56 5.46 3.60
C LEU A 195 -12.08 5.67 3.66
N ILE A 196 -12.75 5.69 2.51
CA ILE A 196 -14.20 5.96 2.42
C ILE A 196 -15.07 4.73 2.75
N THR A 197 -14.51 3.52 2.68
CA THR A 197 -15.28 2.28 2.97
C THR A 197 -15.84 2.30 4.39
N ARG A 198 -17.17 2.18 4.49
CA ARG A 198 -17.93 2.27 5.75
C ARG A 198 -17.71 3.59 6.50
N ASN A 199 -17.48 4.68 5.77
CA ASN A 199 -17.35 6.04 6.33
C ASN A 199 -18.21 7.01 5.51
N LEU A 200 -19.45 7.23 5.95
CA LEU A 200 -20.42 8.06 5.21
C LEU A 200 -19.95 9.52 5.02
N PRO A 201 -19.43 10.23 6.03
CA PRO A 201 -18.89 11.58 5.84
C PRO A 201 -17.83 11.66 4.75
N LEU A 202 -16.86 10.73 4.72
CA LEU A 202 -15.83 10.74 3.68
C LEU A 202 -16.34 10.33 2.30
N LYS A 203 -17.33 9.44 2.23
CA LYS A 203 -18.00 9.15 0.95
C LYS A 203 -18.68 10.39 0.39
N GLU A 204 -19.41 11.12 1.23
CA GLU A 204 -20.08 12.35 0.85
C GLU A 204 -19.08 13.42 0.41
N TYR A 205 -18.01 13.62 1.19
CA TYR A 205 -16.92 14.51 0.81
C TYR A 205 -16.32 14.14 -0.56
N PHE A 206 -16.02 12.86 -0.78
CA PHE A 206 -15.44 12.36 -2.04
C PHE A 206 -16.35 12.62 -3.24
N VAL A 207 -17.65 12.33 -3.11
CA VAL A 207 -18.63 12.55 -4.19
C VAL A 207 -18.82 14.04 -4.47
N ARG A 208 -18.98 14.87 -3.42
CA ARG A 208 -19.06 16.33 -3.53
C ARG A 208 -17.81 16.93 -4.20
N SER A 209 -16.64 16.34 -3.96
CA SER A 209 -15.37 16.73 -4.57
C SER A 209 -15.17 16.17 -5.99
N LYS A 210 -16.25 15.82 -6.69
CA LYS A 210 -16.25 15.24 -8.05
C LYS A 210 -15.49 13.91 -8.19
N GLY A 211 -15.26 13.20 -7.09
CA GLY A 211 -14.55 11.93 -7.09
C GLY A 211 -15.25 10.85 -7.90
N MET A 212 -16.57 10.73 -7.80
CA MET A 212 -17.34 9.77 -8.61
C MET A 212 -17.23 10.07 -10.11
N ALA A 213 -17.39 11.34 -10.50
CA ALA A 213 -17.23 11.76 -11.89
C ALA A 213 -15.82 11.45 -12.42
N LYS A 214 -14.77 11.64 -11.60
CA LYS A 214 -13.39 11.33 -12.00
C LYS A 214 -13.17 9.82 -12.21
N LEU A 215 -13.76 8.97 -11.36
CA LEU A 215 -13.68 7.52 -11.55
C LEU A 215 -14.40 7.07 -12.84
N LEU A 216 -15.53 7.69 -13.14
CA LEU A 216 -16.28 7.45 -14.38
C LEU A 216 -15.50 7.91 -15.62
N GLU A 217 -14.89 9.09 -15.58
CA GLU A 217 -13.97 9.58 -16.61
C GLU A 217 -12.86 8.54 -16.90
N PHE A 218 -12.28 7.93 -15.86
CA PHE A 218 -11.30 6.86 -16.04
C PHE A 218 -11.86 5.60 -16.69
N MET A 219 -13.12 5.22 -16.42
CA MET A 219 -13.75 4.09 -17.11
C MET A 219 -13.84 4.33 -18.63
N SER A 220 -14.00 5.58 -19.04
CA SER A 220 -14.12 5.99 -20.44
C SER A 220 -12.75 6.18 -21.12
N CYS A 221 -11.79 6.82 -20.46
CA CYS A 221 -10.57 7.34 -21.08
C CYS A 221 -9.29 6.54 -20.76
N GLU A 222 -9.24 5.77 -19.67
CA GLU A 222 -8.03 5.00 -19.32
C GLU A 222 -7.98 3.64 -20.03
N HIS A 223 -6.76 3.13 -20.19
CA HIS A 223 -6.48 1.82 -20.80
C HIS A 223 -5.76 0.85 -19.86
N GLU A 224 -5.23 1.35 -18.73
CA GLU A 224 -4.55 0.49 -17.76
C GLU A 224 -5.58 -0.34 -16.98
N GLU A 225 -5.53 -1.67 -17.14
CA GLU A 225 -6.44 -2.62 -16.49
C GLU A 225 -6.54 -2.41 -14.98
N LYS A 226 -5.42 -2.14 -14.31
CA LYS A 226 -5.38 -1.91 -12.87
C LYS A 226 -6.18 -0.66 -12.47
N VAL A 227 -6.12 0.40 -13.27
CA VAL A 227 -6.86 1.65 -13.02
C VAL A 227 -8.35 1.40 -13.20
N LEU A 228 -8.74 0.75 -14.31
CA LEU A 228 -10.13 0.40 -14.58
C LEU A 228 -10.72 -0.50 -13.47
N ARG A 229 -9.99 -1.53 -13.04
CA ARG A 229 -10.41 -2.42 -11.94
C ARG A 229 -10.58 -1.66 -10.63
N SER A 230 -9.61 -0.82 -10.25
CA SER A 230 -9.69 -0.02 -9.03
C SER A 230 -10.84 0.99 -9.09
N SER A 231 -11.07 1.65 -10.23
CA SER A 231 -12.20 2.55 -10.46
C SER A 231 -13.54 1.83 -10.30
N ALA A 232 -13.74 0.72 -11.01
CA ALA A 232 -14.97 -0.07 -10.94
C ALA A 232 -15.26 -0.57 -9.52
N THR A 233 -14.25 -1.08 -8.83
CA THR A 233 -14.40 -1.58 -7.44
C THR A 233 -14.75 -0.43 -6.47
N THR A 234 -14.21 0.76 -6.72
CA THR A 234 -14.48 1.95 -5.88
C THR A 234 -15.87 2.51 -6.14
N LEU A 235 -16.31 2.55 -7.41
CA LEU A 235 -17.68 2.88 -7.79
C LEU A 235 -18.69 1.92 -7.15
N LEU A 236 -18.43 0.60 -7.22
CA LEU A 236 -19.24 -0.40 -6.53
C LEU A 236 -19.30 -0.13 -5.02
N THR A 237 -18.16 0.20 -4.40
CA THR A 237 -18.10 0.55 -2.96
C THR A 237 -18.94 1.79 -2.61
N LEU A 238 -19.10 2.73 -3.54
CA LEU A 238 -19.94 3.92 -3.36
C LEU A 238 -21.42 3.59 -3.46
N ILE A 239 -21.83 2.81 -4.46
CA ILE A 239 -23.25 2.53 -4.72
C ILE A 239 -23.82 1.39 -3.86
N SER A 240 -22.99 0.44 -3.43
CA SER A 240 -23.39 -0.67 -2.54
C SER A 240 -23.57 -0.23 -1.08
N THR A 241 -24.01 1.01 -0.87
CA THR A 241 -24.38 1.53 0.45
C THR A 241 -25.87 1.39 0.70
N GLU A 242 -26.26 1.50 1.97
CA GLU A 242 -27.66 1.58 2.39
C GLU A 242 -28.41 2.79 1.79
N SER A 243 -27.69 3.83 1.33
CA SER A 243 -28.30 5.01 0.71
C SER A 243 -28.35 4.91 -0.81
N ALA A 244 -29.56 5.03 -1.38
CA ALA A 244 -29.77 5.10 -2.82
C ALA A 244 -29.16 6.36 -3.47
N LYS A 245 -28.81 7.40 -2.70
CA LYS A 245 -28.33 8.70 -3.22
C LYS A 245 -27.12 8.57 -4.15
N TYR A 246 -26.19 7.66 -3.82
CA TYR A 246 -24.99 7.45 -4.62
C TYR A 246 -25.28 6.65 -5.90
N GLY A 247 -26.28 5.75 -5.87
CA GLY A 247 -26.76 5.07 -7.07
C GLY A 247 -27.45 6.04 -8.03
N ILE A 248 -28.29 6.93 -7.51
CA ILE A 248 -28.94 8.00 -8.29
C ILE A 248 -27.89 8.91 -8.92
N GLU A 249 -26.90 9.37 -8.14
CA GLU A 249 -25.81 10.19 -8.66
C GLU A 249 -24.98 9.47 -9.73
N PHE A 250 -24.70 8.18 -9.55
CA PHE A 250 -24.01 7.36 -10.53
C PHE A 250 -24.77 7.30 -11.86
N VAL A 251 -26.10 7.10 -11.82
CA VAL A 251 -26.94 7.11 -13.03
C VAL A 251 -27.00 8.50 -13.66
N ARG A 252 -27.12 9.57 -12.84
CA ARG A 252 -27.12 10.96 -13.31
C ARG A 252 -25.85 11.34 -14.06
N LEU A 253 -24.71 10.75 -13.68
CA LEU A 253 -23.41 10.93 -14.32
C LEU A 253 -23.15 9.95 -15.47
N GLU A 254 -24.19 9.32 -16.02
CA GLU A 254 -24.11 8.34 -17.12
C GLU A 254 -23.22 7.12 -16.78
N GLY A 255 -23.17 6.76 -15.51
CA GLY A 255 -22.29 5.70 -15.03
C GLY A 255 -22.58 4.34 -15.65
N VAL A 256 -23.84 4.08 -16.03
CA VAL A 256 -24.25 2.88 -16.75
C VAL A 256 -23.56 2.83 -18.12
N GLN A 257 -23.71 3.87 -18.93
CA GLN A 257 -23.13 3.95 -20.28
C GLN A 257 -21.61 3.82 -20.23
N GLN A 258 -20.96 4.58 -19.35
CA GLN A 258 -19.50 4.60 -19.24
C GLN A 258 -18.91 3.27 -18.76
N THR A 259 -19.64 2.53 -17.91
CA THR A 259 -19.21 1.18 -17.49
C THR A 259 -19.41 0.16 -18.60
N PHE A 260 -20.55 0.18 -19.31
CA PHE A 260 -20.80 -0.70 -20.45
C PHE A 260 -19.78 -0.50 -21.58
N SER A 261 -19.41 0.73 -21.90
CA SER A 261 -18.37 1.02 -22.90
C SER A 261 -17.00 0.44 -22.55
N CYS A 262 -16.70 0.25 -21.27
CA CYS A 262 -15.46 -0.38 -20.81
C CYS A 262 -15.48 -1.90 -20.98
N THR A 263 -16.65 -2.55 -20.86
CA THR A 263 -16.80 -4.01 -20.94
C THR A 263 -16.57 -4.57 -22.35
N TYR A 264 -16.80 -3.76 -23.39
CA TYR A 264 -16.65 -4.15 -24.80
C TYR A 264 -15.32 -3.72 -25.42
N LYS A 265 -14.43 -3.08 -24.67
CA LYS A 265 -13.05 -2.86 -25.13
C LYS A 265 -12.30 -4.20 -25.07
N PRO A 266 -11.63 -4.64 -26.15
CA PRO A 266 -10.86 -5.88 -26.14
C PRO A 266 -9.55 -5.68 -25.35
N VAL A 267 -9.66 -5.57 -24.02
CA VAL A 267 -8.51 -5.68 -23.13
C VAL A 267 -8.33 -7.18 -22.87
N LYS A 268 -7.28 -7.77 -23.46
CA LYS A 268 -6.95 -9.20 -23.31
C LYS A 268 -6.97 -9.57 -21.81
N GLY A 269 -7.94 -10.39 -21.40
CA GLY A 269 -8.02 -10.96 -20.05
C GLY A 269 -9.03 -10.32 -19.09
N VAL A 270 -9.82 -9.32 -19.51
CA VAL A 270 -10.80 -8.69 -18.61
C VAL A 270 -12.21 -9.23 -18.86
N THR A 271 -12.54 -10.35 -18.23
CA THR A 271 -13.94 -10.69 -17.97
C THR A 271 -14.38 -9.85 -16.77
N PHE A 272 -15.02 -8.71 -17.00
CA PHE A 272 -15.69 -8.03 -15.89
C PHE A 272 -16.88 -8.88 -15.44
N TYR A 273 -16.79 -9.47 -14.25
CA TYR A 273 -17.94 -10.08 -13.59
C TYR A 273 -18.83 -8.95 -13.04
N PHE A 274 -19.59 -8.31 -13.94
CA PHE A 274 -20.68 -7.38 -13.58
C PHE A 274 -21.91 -8.12 -13.01
N SER A 275 -21.85 -9.44 -12.80
CA SER A 275 -22.91 -10.25 -12.18
C SER A 275 -23.28 -9.83 -10.74
N GLN A 276 -22.59 -8.85 -10.15
CA GLN A 276 -22.93 -8.26 -8.85
C GLN A 276 -23.67 -6.92 -8.95
N PHE A 277 -23.77 -6.33 -10.14
CA PHE A 277 -24.67 -5.20 -10.38
C PHE A 277 -26.07 -5.77 -10.66
N ASN A 278 -26.77 -6.21 -9.61
CA ASN A 278 -28.23 -6.33 -9.64
C ASN A 278 -28.81 -4.91 -9.66
N ILE A 279 -28.61 -4.20 -10.78
CA ILE A 279 -29.48 -3.11 -11.15
C ILE A 279 -30.74 -3.82 -11.64
N CYS A 280 -31.81 -3.71 -10.85
CA CYS A 280 -33.09 -4.34 -11.09
C CYS A 280 -33.44 -4.35 -12.59
N SER A 281 -33.91 -5.51 -13.07
CA SER A 281 -34.52 -5.66 -14.38
C SER A 281 -35.45 -4.50 -14.69
N PRO A 282 -35.57 -4.09 -15.97
CA PRO A 282 -36.63 -3.18 -16.36
C PRO A 282 -37.96 -3.82 -15.93
N VAL A 283 -38.67 -3.12 -15.05
CA VAL A 283 -40.10 -3.36 -14.88
C VAL A 283 -40.68 -3.09 -16.26
N SER A 284 -41.17 -4.15 -16.90
CA SER A 284 -42.00 -4.08 -18.08
C SER A 284 -43.15 -3.12 -17.77
N LEU A 285 -43.18 -2.00 -18.49
CA LEU A 285 -44.38 -1.18 -18.63
C LEU A 285 -45.33 -1.97 -19.53
N ASP A 286 -46.18 -2.76 -18.90
CA ASP A 286 -47.52 -3.08 -19.39
C ASP A 286 -48.52 -2.29 -18.54
#